data_AF-A0A5S9MCQ9-F1
#
_entry.id   AF-A0A5S9MCQ9-F1
#
_cell.length_a   1.000
_cell.length_b   1.000
_cell.length_c   1.000
_cell.angle_alpha   90.00
_cell.angle_beta   90.00
_cell.angle_gamma   90.00
#
_symmetry.space_group_name_H-M   'P 1'
#
loop_
_entity.id
_entity.type
_entity.pdbx_description
1 polymer ?
#
loop_
_entity_poly.entity_id
_entity_poly.type
_entity_poly.pdbx_seq_one_letter_code
_entity_poly.pdbx_strand_id
1 'polypeptide(L)' 'MQMLIALMFILAYLLGSIPSGLIVGKAAKGIDIREHGSGNLGATNAFRTLGVKSRIYCDYC' A
#
# COMPACT_ATOMS: atom_id res chain seq x y z
N MET A 1 -6.65 -31.45 2.18
CA MET A 1 -7.60 -30.31 2.05
C MET A 1 -7.27 -29.17 3.01
N GLN A 2 -7.16 -29.42 4.33
CA GLN A 2 -6.86 -28.37 5.33
C GLN A 2 -5.50 -27.66 5.15
N MET A 3 -4.44 -28.42 4.82
CA MET A 3 -3.08 -27.86 4.64
C MET A 3 -2.96 -26.91 3.44
N LEU A 4 -3.75 -27.14 2.38
CA LEU A 4 -3.74 -26.29 1.19
C LEU A 4 -4.35 -24.91 1.49
N ILE A 5 -5.43 -24.90 2.28
CA ILE A 5 -6.11 -23.67 2.72
C ILE A 5 -5.17 -22.83 3.59
N ALA A 6 -4.46 -23.45 4.54
CA ALA A 6 -3.47 -22.76 5.36
C ALA A 6 -2.36 -22.12 4.50
N LEU A 7 -1.88 -22.83 3.49
CA LEU A 7 -0.88 -22.30 2.55
C LEU A 7 -1.41 -21.09 1.76
N MET A 8 -2.67 -21.13 1.31
CA MET A 8 -3.30 -20.00 0.61
C MET A 8 -3.41 -18.76 1.51
N PHE A 9 -3.76 -18.92 2.79
CA PHE A 9 -3.80 -17.79 3.73
C PHE A 9 -2.42 -17.18 3.97
N ILE A 10 -1.38 -18.01 4.09
CA ILE A 10 0.00 -17.54 4.24
C ILE A 10 0.43 -16.74 3.00
N LEU A 11 0.16 -17.27 1.80
CA LEU A 11 0.48 -16.59 0.55
C LEU A 11 -0.30 -15.28 0.40
N ALA A 12 -1.59 -15.26 0.71
CA ALA A 12 -2.41 -14.06 0.68
C ALA A 12 -1.90 -12.99 1.67
N TYR A 13 -1.51 -13.40 2.87
CA TYR A 13 -0.95 -12.49 3.87
C TYR A 13 0.39 -11.89 3.41
N LEU A 14 1.27 -12.71 2.83
CA LEU A 14 2.56 -12.25 2.31
C LEU A 14 2.41 -11.29 1.13
N LEU A 15 1.48 -11.58 0.21
CA LEU A 15 1.21 -10.73 -0.94
C LEU A 15 0.53 -9.41 -0.54
N GLY A 16 -0.39 -9.44 0.43
CA GLY A 16 -1.09 -8.25 0.94
C GLY A 16 -0.26 -7.41 1.92
N SER A 17 0.77 -7.97 2.56
CA SER A 17 1.63 -7.23 3.49
C SER A 17 2.64 -6.31 2.81
N ILE A 18 2.64 -6.22 1.48
CA ILE A 18 3.53 -5.32 0.75
C ILE A 18 2.98 -3.88 0.88
N PRO A 19 3.70 -2.95 1.53
CA PRO A 19 3.22 -1.60 1.76
C PRO A 19 3.30 -0.76 0.48
N SER A 20 2.34 -0.95 -0.43
CA SER A 20 2.35 -0.31 -1.76
C SER A 20 2.28 1.21 -1.66
N GLY A 21 1.61 1.76 -0.64
CA GLY A 21 1.59 3.19 -0.36
C GLY A 21 3.01 3.75 -0.19
N LEU A 22 3.85 3.13 0.62
CA LEU A 22 5.24 3.56 0.86
C LEU A 22 6.08 3.50 -0.42
N ILE A 23 5.88 2.44 -1.21
CA ILE A 23 6.57 2.24 -2.50
C ILE A 23 6.17 3.34 -3.49
N VAL A 24 4.88 3.65 -3.59
CA VAL A 24 4.36 4.67 -4.51
C VAL A 24 4.81 6.07 -4.09
N GLY A 25 4.88 6.38 -2.80
CA GLY A 25 5.38 7.67 -2.32
C GLY A 25 6.85 7.91 -2.66
N LYS A 26 7.69 6.91 -2.40
CA LYS A 26 9.10 6.94 -2.79
C LYS A 26 9.29 6.95 -4.30
N ALA A 27 8.57 6.12 -5.05
CA ALA A 27 8.76 6.01 -6.50
C ALA A 27 8.20 7.21 -7.28
N ALA A 28 7.07 7.78 -6.85
CA ALA A 28 6.41 8.85 -7.59
C ALA A 28 7.02 10.24 -7.31
N LYS A 29 7.41 10.52 -6.07
CA LYS A 29 7.91 11.85 -5.68
C LYS A 29 9.14 11.83 -4.77
N GLY A 30 9.68 10.67 -4.41
CA GLY A 30 10.82 10.58 -3.48
C GLY A 30 10.49 11.01 -2.05
N ILE A 31 9.21 11.08 -1.70
CA ILE A 31 8.74 11.55 -0.38
C ILE A 31 8.21 10.40 0.46
N ASP A 32 8.46 10.45 1.76
CA ASP A 32 7.84 9.52 2.70
C ASP A 32 6.41 10.00 3.02
N ILE A 33 5.41 9.20 2.67
CA ILE A 33 4.00 9.54 2.90
C ILE A 33 3.68 9.56 4.42
N ARG A 34 4.50 8.91 5.25
CA ARG A 34 4.30 8.90 6.71
C ARG A 34 4.62 10.25 7.35
N GLU A 35 5.46 11.05 6.71
CA GLU A 35 5.85 12.38 7.19
C GLU A 35 4.92 13.48 6.66
N HIS A 36 3.92 13.12 5.87
CA HIS A 36 3.07 14.08 5.16
C HIS A 36 1.57 13.73 5.26
N GLY A 37 0.73 14.78 5.29
CA GLY A 37 -0.71 14.63 5.41
C GLY A 37 -1.12 14.09 6.80
N SER A 38 -1.91 13.01 6.85
CA SER A 38 -2.32 12.37 8.12
C SER A 38 -1.30 11.35 8.66
N GLY A 39 -0.22 11.10 7.92
CA GLY A 39 0.79 10.09 8.27
C GLY A 39 0.38 8.63 8.04
N ASN A 40 -0.87 8.38 7.60
CA ASN A 40 -1.35 7.04 7.27
C ASN A 40 -0.92 6.61 5.86
N LEU A 41 -0.72 5.31 5.66
CA LEU A 41 -0.34 4.72 4.37
C LEU A 41 -1.51 4.51 3.40
N GLY A 42 -2.74 4.89 3.78
CA GLY A 42 -3.93 4.63 2.97
C GLY A 42 -4.05 5.51 1.74
N ALA A 43 -4.87 5.07 0.78
CA ALA A 43 -5.09 5.72 -0.51
C ALA A 43 -5.54 7.18 -0.43
N THR A 44 -6.27 7.55 0.63
CA THR A 44 -6.72 8.92 0.84
C THR A 44 -5.56 9.86 1.20
N ASN A 45 -4.60 9.39 2.01
CA ASN A 45 -3.42 10.18 2.33
C ASN A 45 -2.48 10.26 1.12
N ALA A 46 -2.24 9.12 0.45
CA ALA A 46 -1.49 9.08 -0.80
C ALA A 46 -2.07 10.07 -1.82
N PHE A 47 -3.39 10.08 -2.04
CA PHE A 47 -4.05 11.02 -2.94
C PHE A 47 -3.78 12.49 -2.61
N ARG A 48 -3.85 12.86 -1.32
CA ARG A 48 -3.64 14.25 -0.88
C ARG A 48 -2.18 14.68 -1.06
N THR A 49 -1.23 13.78 -0.86
CA THR A 49 0.21 14.09 -0.86
C THR A 49 0.85 13.94 -2.26
N LEU A 50 0.43 12.94 -3.03
CA LEU A 50 1.04 12.55 -4.31
C LEU A 50 0.13 12.84 -5.52
N GLY A 51 -1.18 13.04 -5.32
CA GLY A 51 -2.15 13.35 -6.38
C GLY A 51 -2.92 12.14 -6.91
N VAL A 52 -3.80 12.37 -7.90
CA VAL A 52 -4.78 11.40 -8.45
C VAL A 52 -4.16 10.05 -8.85
N LYS A 53 -2.96 10.06 -9.44
CA LYS A 53 -2.27 8.83 -9.89
C LYS A 53 -1.93 7.88 -8.73
N SER A 54 -1.68 8.39 -7.54
CA SER A 54 -1.35 7.57 -6.36
C SER A 54 -2.54 6.88 -5.72
N ARG A 55 -3.76 7.42 -5.91
CA ARG A 55 -5.00 6.85 -5.36
C ARG A 55 -5.23 5.45 -5.91
N ILE A 56 -5.10 5.28 -7.22
CA ILE A 56 -5.31 3.99 -7.88
C ILE A 56 -4.30 2.96 -7.36
N TYR A 57 -3.01 3.28 -7.32
CA TYR A 57 -2.00 2.33 -6.85
C TYR A 57 -2.11 1.99 -5.36
N CYS A 58 -2.62 2.91 -4.54
CA CYS A 58 -2.70 2.75 -3.11
C CYS A 58 -4.07 2.23 -2.62
N ASP A 59 -5.13 2.29 -3.45
CA ASP A 59 -6.44 1.68 -3.20
C ASP A 59 -6.44 0.16 -3.42
N TYR A 60 -5.47 -0.37 -4.17
CA TYR A 60 -5.27 -1.82 -4.32
C TYR A 60 -4.44 -2.44 -3.17
N CYS A 61 -4.12 -1.65 -2.14
CA CYS A 61 -3.32 -2.05 -0.99
C CYS A 61 -4.18 -2.47 0.22
#